data_AF-A0A7T4R0H2-F1
#
_entry.id   AF-A0A7T4R0H2-F1
#
_cell.length_a   1.000
_cell.length_b   1.000
_cell.length_c   1.000
_cell.angle_alpha   90.00
_cell.angle_beta   90.00
_cell.angle_gamma   90.00
#
_symmetry.space_group_name_H-M   'P 1'
#
loop_
_entity.id
_entity.type
_entity.pdbx_description
1 polymer ?
#
loop_
_entity_poly.entity_id
_entity_poly.type
_entity_poly.pdbx_seq_one_letter_code
_entity_poly.pdbx_strand_id
1 'polypeptide(L)'
;MSDTILDPELAALLDKTALVGLSYFDVNGDALQQRMLAGTVVRVTPKDGITLRQSNDDEFTLPSSMAPWFLAPAGDYRTSDGETVSNPDYLVTWNVHRCQDDDKPEGEHQWWEWVANTTPPSVG
;
A
#
# COMPACT_ATOMS: atom_id res chain seq x y z
N MET A 1 -1.59 -29.08 -11.97
CA MET A 1 -2.09 -27.71 -12.14
C MET A 1 -2.76 -27.37 -10.83
N SER A 2 -2.08 -26.64 -9.95
CA SER A 2 -2.61 -26.35 -8.62
C SER A 2 -3.61 -25.22 -8.77
N ASP A 3 -4.88 -25.52 -8.54
CA ASP A 3 -5.96 -24.55 -8.43
C ASP A 3 -5.63 -23.66 -7.22
N THR A 4 -5.04 -22.49 -7.46
CA THR A 4 -4.79 -21.50 -6.41
C THR A 4 -6.16 -20.99 -5.99
N ILE A 5 -6.69 -21.56 -4.91
CA ILE A 5 -7.85 -21.01 -4.21
C ILE A 5 -7.48 -19.57 -3.86
N LEU A 6 -8.11 -18.62 -4.55
CA LEU A 6 -8.06 -17.21 -4.19
C LEU A 6 -8.62 -17.10 -2.77
N ASP A 7 -7.83 -16.51 -1.88
CA ASP A 7 -8.26 -16.26 -0.51
C ASP A 7 -9.53 -15.37 -0.55
N PRO A 8 -10.68 -15.81 -0.02
CA PRO A 8 -11.96 -15.14 -0.23
C PRO A 8 -11.98 -13.71 0.32
N GLU A 9 -11.21 -13.42 1.38
CA GLU A 9 -11.06 -12.06 1.89
C GLU A 9 -10.29 -11.18 0.91
N LEU A 10 -9.20 -11.68 0.32
CA LEU A 10 -8.45 -10.96 -0.70
C LEU A 10 -9.30 -10.74 -1.96
N ALA A 11 -10.07 -11.75 -2.38
CA ALA A 11 -10.95 -11.65 -3.53
C ALA A 11 -12.01 -10.55 -3.35
N ALA A 12 -12.46 -10.28 -2.12
CA ALA A 12 -13.42 -9.21 -1.83
C ALA A 12 -12.86 -7.79 -2.03
N LEU A 13 -11.53 -7.65 -2.14
CA LEU A 13 -10.89 -6.38 -2.45
C LEU A 13 -10.93 -6.02 -3.93
N LEU A 14 -11.19 -6.97 -4.83
CA LEU A 14 -11.23 -6.68 -6.28
C LEU A 14 -12.27 -5.59 -6.58
N ASP A 15 -11.91 -4.69 -7.50
CA ASP A 15 -12.68 -3.52 -7.91
C ASP A 15 -12.92 -2.47 -6.80
N LYS A 16 -12.33 -2.65 -5.62
CA LYS A 16 -12.39 -1.67 -4.52
C LYS A 16 -11.36 -0.57 -4.73
N THR A 17 -11.77 0.64 -4.35
CA THR A 17 -10.92 1.81 -4.36
C THR A 17 -10.22 1.97 -3.01
N ALA A 18 -8.95 2.35 -3.03
CA ALA A 18 -8.21 2.61 -1.81
C ALA A 18 -7.37 3.88 -1.93
N LEU A 19 -7.35 4.66 -0.85
CA LEU A 19 -6.35 5.68 -0.62
C LEU A 19 -5.24 5.07 0.26
N VAL A 20 -4.01 5.10 -0.25
CA VAL A 20 -2.86 4.47 0.37
C VAL A 20 -1.88 5.54 0.85
N GLY A 21 -1.55 5.52 2.14
CA GLY A 21 -0.49 6.31 2.74
C GLY A 21 0.74 5.46 3.03
N LEU A 22 1.88 5.87 2.48
CA LEU A 22 3.17 5.22 2.69
C LEU A 22 4.10 6.17 3.42
N SER A 23 4.61 5.73 4.57
CA SER A 23 5.63 6.45 5.33
C SER A 23 6.95 5.71 5.20
N TYR A 24 7.95 6.35 4.61
CA TYR A 24 9.26 5.75 4.38
C TYR A 24 10.23 6.17 5.48
N PHE A 25 11.01 5.22 5.96
CA PHE A 25 12.00 5.40 7.01
C PHE A 25 13.37 4.87 6.58
N ASP A 26 14.43 5.49 7.06
CA ASP A 26 15.79 5.01 6.87
C ASP A 26 16.11 3.84 7.82
N VAL A 27 17.38 3.40 7.81
CA VAL A 27 17.87 2.30 8.66
C VAL A 27 17.84 2.62 10.16
N ASN A 28 17.84 3.90 10.52
CA ASN A 28 17.78 4.39 11.90
C ASN A 28 16.33 4.58 12.39
N GLY A 29 15.36 4.47 11.47
CA GLY A 29 13.96 4.78 11.73
C GLY A 29 13.61 6.25 11.56
N ASP A 30 14.50 7.06 10.99
CA ASP A 30 14.25 8.47 10.70
C ASP A 30 13.33 8.59 9.47
N ALA A 31 12.34 9.48 9.56
CA ALA A 31 11.37 9.70 8.50
C ALA A 31 12.04 10.33 7.27
N LEU A 32 11.92 9.65 6.12
CA LEU A 32 12.47 10.12 4.85
C LEU A 32 11.43 10.91 4.05
N GLN A 33 10.26 10.31 3.83
CA GLN A 33 9.18 10.90 3.04
C GLN A 33 7.85 10.21 3.31
N GLN A 34 6.77 10.90 2.97
CA GLN A 34 5.44 10.33 2.93
C GLN A 34 4.87 10.44 1.51
N ARG A 35 4.24 9.38 1.02
CA ARG A 35 3.55 9.34 -0.27
C ARG A 35 2.11 8.90 -0.08
N MET A 36 1.18 9.70 -0.59
CA MET A 36 -0.23 9.35 -0.73
C MET A 36 -0.50 9.01 -2.19
N LEU A 37 -1.08 7.85 -2.45
CA LEU A 37 -1.55 7.44 -3.77
C LEU A 37 -2.95 6.84 -3.66
N ALA A 38 -3.65 6.73 -4.78
CA ALA A 38 -4.91 6.05 -4.84
C ALA A 38 -4.99 5.15 -6.06
N GLY A 39 -5.85 4.14 -5.98
CA GLY A 39 -6.09 3.25 -7.09
C GLY A 39 -7.22 2.28 -6.84
N THR A 40 -7.57 1.55 -7.89
CA THR A 40 -8.55 0.46 -7.85
C THR A 40 -7.81 -0.87 -7.81
N VAL A 41 -8.20 -1.78 -6.94
CA VAL A 41 -7.60 -3.11 -6.86
C VAL A 41 -7.96 -3.93 -8.11
N VAL A 42 -6.94 -4.28 -8.89
CA VAL A 42 -7.09 -5.01 -10.16
C VAL A 42 -6.59 -6.46 -10.08
N ARG A 43 -5.77 -6.79 -9.06
CA ARG A 43 -5.23 -8.13 -8.87
C ARG A 43 -4.90 -8.38 -7.41
N VAL A 44 -5.20 -9.58 -6.94
CA VAL A 44 -4.88 -10.04 -5.59
C VAL A 44 -4.31 -11.45 -5.65
N THR A 45 -3.17 -11.65 -4.99
CA THR A 45 -2.57 -12.98 -4.84
C THR A 45 -1.88 -13.06 -3.48
N PRO A 46 -1.97 -14.20 -2.76
CA PRO A 46 -1.24 -14.35 -1.49
C PRO A 46 0.28 -14.19 -1.64
N LYS A 47 0.83 -14.58 -2.81
CA LYS A 47 2.27 -14.58 -3.10
C LYS A 47 2.79 -13.24 -3.62
N ASP A 48 2.09 -12.63 -4.58
CA ASP A 48 2.57 -11.43 -5.27
C ASP A 48 1.95 -10.14 -4.71
N GLY A 49 0.99 -10.23 -3.78
CA GLY A 49 0.40 -9.06 -3.11
C GLY A 49 -0.94 -8.59 -3.69
N ILE A 50 -1.29 -7.35 -3.35
CA ILE A 50 -2.51 -6.64 -3.79
C ILE A 50 -2.08 -5.50 -4.71
N THR A 51 -2.43 -5.58 -5.99
CA THR A 51 -2.07 -4.59 -7.01
C THR A 51 -3.22 -3.63 -7.23
N LEU A 52 -2.93 -2.33 -7.13
CA LEU A 52 -3.80 -1.22 -7.45
C LEU A 52 -3.40 -0.62 -8.79
N ARG A 53 -4.38 -0.31 -9.64
CA ARG A 53 -4.21 0.53 -10.82
C ARG A 53 -4.56 1.97 -10.47
N GLN A 54 -3.62 2.87 -10.73
CA GLN A 54 -3.76 4.31 -10.52
C GLN A 54 -4.48 4.97 -11.71
N SER A 55 -4.88 6.23 -11.56
CA SER A 55 -5.60 7.02 -12.59
C SER A 55 -4.78 7.22 -13.88
N ASN A 56 -3.46 7.16 -13.79
CA ASN A 56 -2.51 7.26 -14.89
C ASN A 56 -2.13 5.91 -15.51
N ASP A 57 -2.90 4.84 -15.23
CA ASP A 57 -2.67 3.45 -15.63
C ASP A 57 -1.42 2.77 -15.03
N ASP A 58 -0.68 3.44 -14.15
CA ASP A 58 0.42 2.81 -13.41
C ASP A 58 -0.12 1.79 -12.41
N GLU A 59 0.64 0.71 -12.20
CA GLU A 59 0.31 -0.31 -11.21
C GLU A 59 1.23 -0.21 -9.99
N PHE A 60 0.64 -0.24 -8.81
CA PHE A 60 1.35 -0.26 -7.53
C PHE A 60 0.95 -1.48 -6.72
N THR A 61 1.90 -2.24 -6.20
CA THR A 61 1.63 -3.48 -5.48
C THR A 61 1.99 -3.36 -4.00
N LEU A 62 1.00 -3.61 -3.15
CA LEU A 62 1.13 -3.71 -1.71
C LEU A 62 1.35 -5.17 -1.28
N PRO A 63 1.94 -5.41 -0.11
CA PRO A 63 1.94 -6.75 0.50
C PRO A 63 0.51 -7.29 0.63
N SER A 64 0.36 -8.61 0.63
CA SER A 64 -0.95 -9.31 0.69
C SER A 64 -1.65 -9.22 2.05
N SER A 65 -1.18 -8.39 2.98
CA SER A 65 -1.82 -8.22 4.28
C SER A 65 -3.04 -7.30 4.19
N MET A 66 -4.16 -7.77 4.75
CA MET A 66 -5.38 -6.99 4.93
C MET A 66 -5.42 -6.23 6.28
N ALA A 67 -4.43 -6.46 7.16
CA ALA A 67 -4.37 -5.81 8.47
C ALA A 67 -4.42 -4.27 8.44
N PRO A 68 -3.85 -3.56 7.44
CA PRO A 68 -3.94 -2.10 7.37
C PRO A 68 -5.13 -1.57 6.57
N TRP A 69 -6.09 -2.40 6.18
CA TRP A 69 -7.24 -1.97 5.36
C TRP A 69 -8.43 -1.58 6.24
N PHE A 70 -8.72 -0.28 6.30
CA PHE A 70 -9.84 0.28 7.06
C PHE A 70 -10.87 0.87 6.12
N LEU A 71 -12.16 0.77 6.45
CA LEU A 71 -13.21 1.48 5.70
C LEU A 71 -12.94 2.97 5.72
N ALA A 72 -12.96 3.61 4.55
CA ALA A 72 -12.78 5.05 4.50
C ALA A 72 -14.07 5.77 4.88
N PRO A 73 -13.98 6.81 5.74
CA PRO A 73 -15.07 7.75 5.89
C PRO A 73 -15.40 8.43 4.56
N ALA A 74 -16.68 8.72 4.34
CA ALA A 74 -17.10 9.51 3.20
C ALA A 74 -16.43 10.89 3.23
N GLY A 75 -15.93 11.35 2.09
CA GLY A 75 -15.18 12.59 1.97
C GLY A 75 -14.28 12.64 0.75
N ASP A 76 -13.65 13.78 0.56
CA ASP A 76 -12.65 14.01 -0.48
C ASP A 76 -11.25 13.94 0.12
N TYR A 77 -10.42 13.13 -0.51
CA TYR A 77 -9.04 12.90 -0.12
C TYR A 77 -8.10 13.39 -1.19
N ARG A 78 -6.87 13.73 -0.80
CA ARG A 78 -5.85 14.22 -1.74
C ARG A 78 -4.62 13.33 -1.74
N THR A 79 -4.19 12.95 -2.93
CA THR A 79 -2.92 12.23 -3.15
C THR A 79 -1.75 13.20 -3.25
N SER A 80 -0.52 12.67 -3.19
CA SER A 80 0.71 13.49 -3.21
C SER A 80 0.95 14.16 -4.58
N ASP A 81 0.43 13.59 -5.66
CA ASP A 81 0.46 14.19 -7.01
C ASP A 81 -0.67 15.21 -7.24
N GLY A 82 -1.55 15.39 -6.25
CA GLY A 82 -2.57 16.43 -6.24
C GLY A 82 -3.93 16.01 -6.80
N GLU A 83 -4.13 14.73 -7.13
CA GLU A 83 -5.44 14.16 -7.48
C GLU A 83 -6.38 14.18 -6.27
N THR A 84 -7.66 14.45 -6.54
CA THR A 84 -8.74 14.36 -5.55
C THR A 84 -9.49 13.05 -5.73
N VAL A 85 -9.62 12.29 -4.64
CA VAL A 85 -10.29 10.99 -4.59
C VAL A 85 -11.52 11.11 -3.70
N SER A 86 -12.70 10.94 -4.27
CA SER A 86 -13.96 11.06 -3.54
C SER A 86 -14.47 9.70 -3.09
N ASN A 87 -14.77 9.56 -1.80
CA ASN A 87 -15.37 8.38 -1.18
C ASN A 87 -14.68 7.05 -1.56
N PRO A 88 -13.35 6.90 -1.32
CA PRO A 88 -12.70 5.61 -1.50
C PRO A 88 -13.36 4.55 -0.60
N ASP A 89 -13.29 3.27 -0.98
CA ASP A 89 -13.80 2.19 -0.12
C ASP A 89 -12.91 2.03 1.12
N TYR A 90 -11.59 2.18 0.95
CA TYR A 90 -10.60 1.91 2.00
C TYR A 90 -9.55 3.00 2.17
N LEU A 91 -9.09 3.17 3.41
CA LEU A 91 -7.84 3.79 3.78
C LEU A 91 -6.84 2.71 4.16
N VAL A 92 -5.64 2.77 3.57
CA VAL A 92 -4.58 1.79 3.78
C VAL A 92 -3.30 2.52 4.16
N THR A 93 -2.62 2.11 5.22
CA THR A 93 -1.36 2.75 5.61
C THR A 93 -0.25 1.74 5.90
N TRP A 94 0.95 2.05 5.41
CA TRP A 94 2.15 1.23 5.58
C TRP A 94 3.34 2.09 6.01
N ASN A 95 4.16 1.54 6.91
CA ASN A 95 5.50 2.04 7.18
C ASN A 95 6.49 1.15 6.40
N VAL A 96 7.41 1.79 5.66
CA VAL A 96 8.35 1.11 4.78
C VAL A 96 9.76 1.46 5.25
N HIS A 97 10.42 0.51 5.91
CA HIS A 97 11.73 0.70 6.54
C HIS A 97 12.85 0.20 5.63
N ARG A 98 13.91 0.98 5.45
CA ARG A 98 15.13 0.52 4.77
C ARG A 98 15.90 -0.43 5.70
N CYS A 99 16.26 -1.62 5.23
CA CYS A 99 16.92 -2.65 6.06
C CYS A 99 18.42 -2.82 5.80
N GLN A 100 19.01 -2.08 4.85
CA GLN A 100 20.44 -2.21 4.54
C GLN A 100 21.18 -0.89 4.73
N ASP A 101 22.23 -0.95 5.53
CA ASP A 101 23.24 0.09 5.72
C ASP A 101 23.96 0.40 4.40
N ASP A 102 24.41 1.64 4.24
CA ASP A 102 25.11 2.15 3.04
C ASP A 102 26.48 1.46 2.78
N ASP A 103 26.92 0.56 3.65
CA ASP A 103 28.25 -0.07 3.68
C ASP A 103 28.38 -1.44 2.96
N LYS A 104 27.38 -1.86 2.15
CA LYS A 104 27.48 -3.10 1.35
C LYS A 104 27.72 -2.82 -0.13
N PRO A 105 28.59 -3.61 -0.81
CA PRO A 105 28.94 -3.38 -2.20
C PRO A 105 27.69 -3.41 -3.12
N GLU A 106 27.64 -2.46 -4.05
CA GLU A 106 26.63 -2.32 -5.11
C GLU A 106 26.41 -3.67 -5.82
N GLY A 107 25.22 -4.25 -5.66
CA GLY A 107 24.87 -5.50 -6.35
C GLY A 107 23.67 -6.24 -5.79
N GLU A 108 23.24 -5.97 -4.56
CA GLU A 108 22.09 -6.66 -3.96
C GLU A 108 20.96 -5.66 -3.67
N HIS A 109 19.79 -5.98 -4.21
CA HIS A 109 18.50 -5.32 -4.10
C HIS A 109 18.33 -4.52 -2.79
N GLN A 110 17.81 -3.30 -2.82
CA GLN A 110 17.44 -2.59 -1.58
C GLN A 110 16.34 -3.39 -0.85
N TRP A 111 16.62 -3.81 0.39
CA TRP A 111 15.65 -4.56 1.22
C TRP A 111 14.78 -3.56 1.96
N TRP A 112 13.49 -3.56 1.65
CA TRP A 112 12.49 -2.76 2.35
C TRP A 112 11.62 -3.69 3.20
N GLU A 113 11.48 -3.39 4.49
CA GLU A 113 10.52 -4.04 5.37
C GLU A 113 9.22 -3.24 5.39
N TRP A 114 8.13 -3.93 5.07
CA TRP A 114 6.79 -3.37 5.10
C TRP A 114 6.10 -3.72 6.41
N VAL A 115 5.79 -2.69 7.20
CA VAL A 115 5.08 -2.82 8.47
C VAL A 115 3.68 -2.27 8.30
N ALA A 116 2.68 -3.15 8.45
CA ALA A 116 1.27 -2.77 8.36
C ALA A 116 0.88 -1.89 9.55
N ASN A 117 0.27 -0.74 9.31
CA ASN A 117 -0.31 0.06 10.37
C ASN A 117 -1.68 -0.52 10.73
N THR A 118 -1.80 -1.13 11.91
CA THR A 118 -3.04 -1.80 12.36
C THR A 118 -3.97 -0.88 13.16
N THR A 119 -3.65 0.41 13.23
CA THR A 119 -4.49 1.43 13.87
C THR A 119 -5.17 2.24 12.77
N PRO A 120 -6.50 2.46 12.84
CA PRO A 120 -7.19 3.28 11.86
C PRO A 120 -6.56 4.67 11.77
N PRO A 121 -6.30 5.20 10.56
CA PRO A 121 -5.80 6.56 10.41
C PRO A 121 -6.86 7.55 10.91
N SER A 122 -6.43 8.53 11.70
CA SER A 122 -7.29 9.66 12.08
C SER A 122 -7.42 10.59 10.88
N VAL A 123 -8.61 10.64 10.29
CA VAL A 123 -8.98 11.69 9.34
C VAL A 123 -9.53 12.87 10.15
N GLY A 124 -8.88 14.03 10.03
CA GLY A 124 -9.23 15.26 10.77
C GLY A 124 -10.15 16.17 9.99
#